data_AF-A0A355A387-F1
#
_entry.id   AF-A0A355A387-F1
#
_cell.length_a   1.000
_cell.length_b   1.000
_cell.length_c   1.000
_cell.angle_alpha   90.00
_cell.angle_beta   90.00
_cell.angle_gamma   90.00
#
_symmetry.space_group_name_H-M   'P 1'
#
loop_
_entity.id
_entity.type
_entity.pdbx_description
1 polymer ?
#
loop_
_entity_poly.entity_id
_entity_poly.type
_entity_poly.pdbx_seq_one_letter_code
_entity_poly.pdbx_strand_id
1 'polypeptide(L)'
;MKGAQLRSDLSNLLFTAFSIISVFSLLDPFIKEATETITINNQKIYMNLGWMEVYLCTLAITFILILLFMDKNKVWFLSIGVILGSFPIIDRYRVPGVGQILNLFDKQGTNLQDLLPYLTVLVGTLAILGLLKGANKVFK
;
A
#
# COMPACT_ATOMS: atom_id res chain seq x y z
N MET A 1 0.59 31.00 16.00
CA MET A 1 0.64 29.63 16.59
C MET A 1 -0.08 28.57 15.75
N LYS A 2 -1.30 28.80 15.22
CA LYS A 2 -2.00 27.79 14.38
C LYS A 2 -1.28 27.40 13.06
N GLY A 3 -0.61 28.35 12.41
CA GLY A 3 0.09 28.10 11.13
C GLY A 3 1.31 27.17 11.24
N ALA A 4 2.04 27.22 12.37
CA ALA A 4 3.19 26.34 12.59
C ALA A 4 2.76 24.87 12.79
N GLN A 5 1.64 24.67 13.50
CA GLN A 5 1.07 23.34 13.70
C GLN A 5 0.58 22.74 12.36
N LEU A 6 -0.18 23.52 11.57
CA LEU A 6 -0.66 23.09 10.25
C LEU A 6 0.50 22.74 9.32
N ARG A 7 1.57 23.55 9.31
CA ARG A 7 2.76 23.28 8.50
C ARG A 7 3.46 21.98 8.92
N SER A 8 3.55 21.72 10.23
CA SER A 8 4.09 20.46 10.76
C SER A 8 3.23 19.26 10.38
N ASP A 9 1.91 19.37 10.50
CA ASP A 9 0.96 18.30 10.16
C ASP A 9 1.03 17.97 8.66
N LEU A 10 1.03 19.00 7.80
CA LEU A 10 1.14 18.85 6.36
C LEU A 10 2.50 18.26 5.96
N SER A 11 3.59 18.72 6.58
CA SER A 11 4.93 18.16 6.33
C SER A 11 4.97 16.67 6.67
N ASN A 12 4.35 16.26 7.78
CA ASN A 12 4.30 14.86 8.17
C ASN A 12 3.48 14.03 7.17
N LEU A 13 2.31 14.52 6.78
CA LEU A 13 1.45 13.86 5.80
C LEU A 13 2.19 13.68 4.46
N LEU A 14 2.79 14.75 3.92
CA LEU A 14 3.51 14.71 2.66
C LEU A 14 4.73 13.81 2.72
N PHE A 15 5.53 13.91 3.80
CA PHE A 15 6.68 13.03 3.99
C PHE A 15 6.27 11.56 3.98
N THR A 16 5.17 11.22 4.66
CA THR A 16 4.66 9.83 4.69
C THR A 16 4.25 9.37 3.29
N ALA A 17 3.48 10.18 2.57
CA ALA A 17 3.01 9.84 1.23
C ALA A 17 4.17 9.64 0.25
N PHE A 18 5.14 10.57 0.24
CA PHE A 18 6.32 10.47 -0.62
C PHE A 18 7.25 9.33 -0.21
N SER A 19 7.36 9.01 1.09
CA SER A 19 8.15 7.88 1.56
C SER A 19 7.62 6.57 1.00
N ILE A 20 6.30 6.35 1.03
CA ILE A 20 5.68 5.16 0.44
C ILE A 20 6.00 5.05 -1.05
N ILE A 21 5.77 6.12 -1.81
CA ILE A 21 6.02 6.12 -3.27
C ILE A 21 7.50 5.84 -3.57
N SER A 22 8.39 6.47 -2.81
CA SER A 22 9.84 6.36 -3.02
C SER A 22 10.34 4.97 -2.66
N VAL A 23 9.97 4.45 -1.49
CA VAL A 23 10.37 3.11 -1.05
C VAL A 23 9.82 2.05 -2.00
N PHE A 24 8.55 2.16 -2.41
CA PHE A 24 7.98 1.25 -3.41
C PHE A 24 8.79 1.28 -4.71
N SER A 25 9.03 2.48 -5.25
CA SER A 25 9.77 2.63 -6.52
C SER A 25 11.22 2.13 -6.43
N LEU A 26 11.82 2.15 -5.24
CA LEU A 26 13.14 1.58 -5.00
C LEU A 26 13.10 0.06 -4.92
N LEU A 27 12.05 -0.54 -4.36
CA LEU A 27 11.93 -1.99 -4.18
C LEU A 27 11.40 -2.73 -5.41
N ASP A 28 10.49 -2.09 -6.15
CA ASP A 28 9.80 -2.65 -7.32
C ASP A 28 10.74 -3.33 -8.33
N PRO A 29 11.92 -2.77 -8.68
CA PRO A 29 12.84 -3.43 -9.62
C PRO A 29 13.51 -4.70 -9.09
N PHE A 30 13.52 -4.92 -7.77
CA PHE A 30 14.25 -6.03 -7.15
C PHE A 30 13.41 -7.26 -6.88
N ILE A 31 12.08 -7.13 -6.86
CA ILE A 31 11.17 -8.24 -6.58
C ILE A 31 10.58 -8.73 -7.89
N LYS A 32 10.72 -10.03 -8.15
CA LYS A 32 10.21 -10.64 -9.37
C LYS A 32 8.70 -10.59 -9.38
N GLU A 33 8.13 -10.22 -10.52
CA GLU A 33 6.69 -10.38 -10.73
C GLU A 33 6.32 -11.87 -10.64
N ALA A 34 5.34 -12.18 -9.78
CA ALA A 34 4.87 -13.53 -9.56
C ALA A 34 3.35 -13.54 -9.64
N THR A 35 2.80 -14.27 -10.62
CA THR A 35 1.35 -14.45 -10.76
C THR A 35 0.93 -15.73 -10.06
N GLU A 36 0.06 -15.63 -9.06
CA GLU A 36 -0.63 -16.78 -8.49
C GLU A 36 -2.11 -16.80 -8.87
N THR A 37 -2.69 -17.99 -8.90
CA THR A 37 -4.10 -18.19 -9.28
C THR A 37 -4.84 -18.90 -8.16
N ILE A 38 -5.89 -18.28 -7.65
CA ILE A 38 -6.81 -18.91 -6.69
C ILE A 38 -8.11 -19.21 -7.43
N THR A 39 -8.66 -20.42 -7.22
CA THR A 39 -9.97 -20.79 -7.76
C THR A 39 -11.01 -20.70 -6.65
N ILE A 40 -11.99 -19.80 -6.80
CA ILE A 40 -13.13 -19.65 -5.89
C ILE A 40 -14.40 -19.86 -6.70
N ASN A 41 -15.26 -20.82 -6.31
CA ASN A 41 -16.53 -21.10 -7.00
C ASN A 41 -16.39 -21.23 -8.53
N ASN A 42 -15.39 -21.99 -9.00
CA ASN A 42 -15.01 -22.15 -10.43
C ASN A 42 -14.53 -20.87 -11.15
N GLN A 43 -14.41 -19.74 -10.48
CA GLN A 43 -13.77 -18.53 -11.01
C GLN A 43 -12.28 -18.51 -10.64
N LYS A 44 -11.43 -18.33 -11.65
CA LYS A 44 -9.98 -18.14 -11.46
C LYS A 44 -9.70 -16.67 -11.20
N ILE A 45 -9.14 -16.36 -10.04
CA ILE A 45 -8.67 -15.04 -9.66
C ILE A 45 -7.15 -15.04 -9.79
N TYR A 46 -6.61 -14.17 -10.63
CA TYR A 46 -5.17 -14.01 -10.81
C TYR A 46 -4.66 -12.84 -9.97
N MET A 47 -3.58 -13.04 -9.23
CA MET A 47 -3.02 -12.05 -8.33
C MET A 47 -1.52 -11.87 -8.58
N ASN A 48 -1.05 -10.63 -8.56
CA ASN A 48 0.39 -10.36 -8.58
C ASN A 48 0.91 -10.36 -7.14
N LEU A 49 1.46 -11.49 -6.70
CA LEU A 49 2.09 -11.62 -5.39
C LEU A 49 3.37 -10.81 -5.27
N GLY A 50 4.14 -10.67 -6.35
CA GLY A 50 5.35 -9.85 -6.35
C GLY A 50 5.03 -8.40 -5.97
N TRP A 51 4.00 -7.82 -6.59
CA TRP A 51 3.55 -6.46 -6.22
C TRP A 51 3.07 -6.39 -4.77
N MET A 52 2.32 -7.39 -4.29
CA MET A 52 1.85 -7.42 -2.90
C MET A 52 3.03 -7.50 -1.91
N GLU A 53 4.06 -8.28 -2.23
CA GLU A 53 5.29 -8.39 -1.44
C GLU A 53 6.05 -7.05 -1.40
N VAL A 54 6.26 -6.41 -2.57
CA VAL A 54 6.87 -5.08 -2.65
C VAL A 54 6.10 -4.08 -1.78
N TYR A 55 4.77 -4.10 -1.87
CA TYR A 55 3.92 -3.20 -1.10
C TYR A 55 4.03 -3.45 0.41
N LEU A 56 4.03 -4.71 0.85
CA LEU A 56 4.20 -5.05 2.27
C LEU A 56 5.58 -4.62 2.80
N CYS A 57 6.64 -4.87 2.05
CA CYS A 57 7.99 -4.40 2.39
C CYS A 57 8.05 -2.86 2.45
N THR A 58 7.36 -2.19 1.51
CA THR A 58 7.23 -0.72 1.49
C THR A 58 6.58 -0.20 2.75
N LEU A 59 5.47 -0.79 3.18
CA LEU A 59 4.78 -0.42 4.40
C LEU A 59 5.65 -0.65 5.64
N ALA A 60 6.35 -1.78 5.72
CA ALA A 60 7.24 -2.09 6.83
C ALA A 60 8.40 -1.08 6.96
N ILE A 61 9.09 -0.79 5.85
CA ILE A 61 10.18 0.20 5.85
C ILE A 61 9.64 1.60 6.16
N THR A 62 8.51 1.98 5.57
CA THR A 62 7.90 3.29 5.84
C THR A 62 7.49 3.43 7.30
N PHE A 63 6.97 2.36 7.92
CA PHE A 63 6.69 2.34 9.35
C PHE A 63 7.94 2.60 10.19
N ILE A 64 9.07 1.97 9.86
CA ILE A 64 10.35 2.22 10.52
C ILE A 64 10.78 3.69 10.35
N LEU A 65 10.66 4.24 9.14
CA LEU A 65 10.96 5.65 8.89
C LEU A 65 10.08 6.60 9.71
N ILE A 66 8.78 6.30 9.83
CA ILE A 66 7.85 7.05 10.68
C ILE A 66 8.31 7.00 12.15
N LEU A 67 8.70 5.82 12.64
CA LEU A 67 9.16 5.67 14.04
C LEU A 67 10.43 6.47 14.35
N LEU A 68 11.33 6.60 13.38
CA LEU A 68 12.63 7.27 13.54
C LEU A 68 12.53 8.79 13.37
N PHE A 69 11.77 9.27 12.38
CA PHE A 69 11.84 10.67 11.94
C PHE A 69 10.60 11.50 12.27
N MET A 70 9.50 10.89 12.72
CA MET A 70 8.21 11.58 12.80
C MET A 70 7.59 11.59 14.19
N ASP A 71 6.69 12.55 14.41
CA ASP A 71 5.89 12.63 15.62
C ASP A 71 4.80 11.55 15.63
N LYS A 72 5.07 10.50 16.42
CA LYS A 72 4.23 9.30 16.60
C LYS A 72 2.85 9.60 17.17
N ASN A 73 2.63 10.79 17.76
CA ASN A 73 1.33 11.18 18.31
C ASN A 73 0.30 11.50 17.22
N LYS A 74 0.74 11.84 16.01
CA LYS A 74 -0.12 12.28 14.90
C LYS A 74 -0.60 11.13 14.03
N VAL A 75 -1.06 10.05 14.68
CA VAL A 75 -1.45 8.77 14.05
C VAL A 75 -2.41 8.95 12.87
N TRP A 76 -3.40 9.85 12.99
CA TRP A 76 -4.38 10.10 11.92
C TRP A 76 -3.75 10.73 10.68
N PHE A 77 -2.90 11.75 10.83
CA PHE A 77 -2.23 12.39 9.69
C PHE A 77 -1.25 11.44 8.99
N LEU A 78 -0.55 10.62 9.77
CA LEU A 78 0.33 9.57 9.24
C LEU A 78 -0.47 8.54 8.44
N SER A 79 -1.61 8.09 8.97
CA SER A 79 -2.48 7.11 8.29
C SER A 79 -3.06 7.68 6.98
N ILE A 80 -3.46 8.96 6.96
CA ILE A 80 -3.92 9.63 5.73
C ILE A 80 -2.77 9.72 4.72
N GLY A 81 -1.56 10.06 5.18
CA GLY A 81 -0.36 10.07 4.34
C GLY A 81 -0.08 8.69 3.73
N VAL A 82 -0.31 7.61 4.48
CA VAL A 82 -0.17 6.24 3.97
C VAL A 82 -1.12 5.96 2.81
N ILE A 83 -2.40 6.33 2.97
CA ILE A 83 -3.41 6.17 1.91
C ILE A 83 -3.02 6.97 0.67
N LEU A 84 -2.66 8.24 0.86
CA LEU A 84 -2.30 9.14 -0.25
C LEU A 84 -1.06 8.66 -1.00
N GLY A 85 -0.06 8.12 -0.31
CA GLY A 85 1.13 7.53 -0.94
C GLY A 85 0.85 6.20 -1.63
N SER A 86 -0.13 5.44 -1.15
CA SER A 86 -0.50 4.14 -1.71
C SER A 86 -1.34 4.26 -2.98
N PHE A 87 -2.11 5.35 -3.14
CA PHE A 87 -3.01 5.52 -4.28
C PHE A 87 -2.28 5.46 -5.65
N PRO A 88 -1.16 6.18 -5.89
CA PRO A 88 -0.43 6.10 -7.15
C PRO A 88 0.27 4.76 -7.41
N ILE A 89 0.42 3.93 -6.36
CA ILE A 89 1.03 2.60 -6.47
C ILE A 89 0.01 1.57 -6.99
N ILE A 90 -1.28 1.78 -6.72
CA ILE A 90 -2.37 0.92 -7.23
C ILE A 90 -2.34 0.87 -8.76
N ASP A 91 -2.07 1.99 -9.44
CA ASP A 91 -1.99 2.05 -10.91
C ASP A 91 -0.80 1.24 -11.47
N ARG A 92 0.16 0.87 -10.62
CA ARG A 92 1.28 -0.02 -10.96
C ARG A 92 0.96 -1.49 -10.71
N TYR A 93 -0.19 -1.81 -10.10
CA TYR A 93 -0.65 -3.19 -9.98
C TYR A 93 -1.00 -3.73 -11.37
N ARG A 94 -0.14 -4.59 -11.89
CA ARG A 94 -0.34 -5.28 -13.16
C ARG A 94 -0.25 -6.77 -12.88
N VAL A 95 -1.16 -7.56 -13.43
CA VAL A 95 -1.04 -9.01 -13.34
C VAL A 95 -0.39 -9.53 -14.63
N PRO A 96 0.86 -10.01 -14.58
CA PRO A 96 1.57 -10.49 -15.75
C PRO A 96 0.80 -11.61 -16.45
N GLY A 97 0.63 -11.51 -17.77
CA GLY A 97 -0.01 -12.55 -18.61
C GLY A 97 -1.54 -12.54 -18.64
N VAL A 98 -2.22 -11.77 -17.78
CA VAL A 98 -3.69 -11.77 -17.72
C VAL A 98 -4.35 -11.06 -18.91
N GLY A 99 -3.69 -10.04 -19.48
CA GLY A 99 -4.17 -9.36 -20.70
C GLY A 99 -4.27 -10.30 -21.93
N GLN A 100 -3.50 -11.38 -21.96
CA GLN A 100 -3.59 -12.40 -23.03
C GLN A 100 -4.67 -13.45 -22.74
N ILE A 101 -4.92 -13.76 -21.46
CA ILE A 101 -5.92 -14.76 -21.04
C ILE A 101 -7.34 -14.17 -21.08
N LEU A 102 -7.52 -12.91 -20.72
CA LEU A 102 -8.83 -12.21 -20.78
C LEU A 102 -9.35 -12.06 -22.22
N ASN A 103 -8.46 -11.96 -23.21
CA ASN A 103 -8.84 -11.96 -24.63
C ASN A 103 -9.31 -13.34 -25.13
N LEU A 104 -8.99 -14.43 -24.43
CA LEU A 104 -9.39 -15.80 -24.80
C LEU A 104 -10.67 -16.26 -24.08
N PHE A 105 -11.03 -15.64 -22.95
CA PHE A 105 -12.20 -15.97 -22.15
C PHE A 105 -13.14 -14.76 -22.09
N ASP A 106 -14.01 -14.67 -23.09
CA ASP A 106 -15.02 -13.62 -23.26
C ASP A 106 -15.80 -13.37 -21.93
N LYS A 107 -15.56 -12.20 -21.31
CA LYS A 107 -16.49 -11.43 -20.45
C LYS A 107 -16.97 -11.93 -19.08
N GLN A 108 -16.26 -12.77 -18.32
CA GLN A 108 -16.75 -13.14 -16.95
C GLN A 108 -15.75 -13.05 -15.78
N GLY A 109 -14.65 -12.30 -15.90
CA GLY A 109 -13.62 -12.20 -14.84
C GLY A 109 -13.62 -10.91 -13.99
N THR A 110 -14.56 -9.98 -14.16
CA THR A 110 -14.24 -8.54 -14.06
C THR A 110 -14.83 -7.76 -12.87
N ASN A 111 -14.88 -8.29 -11.65
CA ASN A 111 -15.18 -7.42 -10.48
C ASN A 111 -14.27 -7.64 -9.27
N LEU A 112 -13.88 -8.89 -8.98
CA LEU A 112 -13.07 -9.20 -7.79
C LEU A 112 -11.58 -8.90 -8.00
N GLN A 113 -11.07 -9.14 -9.21
CA GLN A 113 -9.64 -8.97 -9.50
C GLN A 113 -9.24 -7.48 -9.50
N ASP A 114 -10.12 -6.59 -9.95
CA ASP A 114 -9.90 -5.14 -9.94
C ASP A 114 -9.98 -4.55 -8.52
N LEU A 115 -10.69 -5.22 -7.60
CA LEU A 115 -10.83 -4.78 -6.22
C LEU A 115 -9.61 -5.14 -5.34
N LEU A 116 -8.85 -6.16 -5.73
CA LEU A 116 -7.72 -6.68 -4.96
C LEU A 116 -6.70 -5.62 -4.53
N PRO A 117 -6.13 -4.78 -5.42
CA PRO A 117 -5.12 -3.81 -4.99
C PRO A 117 -5.69 -2.78 -4.01
N TYR A 118 -6.95 -2.38 -4.16
CA TYR A 118 -7.62 -1.49 -3.22
C TYR A 118 -7.82 -2.15 -1.84
N LEU A 119 -8.22 -3.42 -1.81
CA LEU A 119 -8.33 -4.18 -0.57
C LEU A 119 -6.97 -4.32 0.12
N THR A 120 -5.92 -4.64 -0.64
CA THR A 120 -4.55 -4.74 -0.10
C THR A 120 -4.09 -3.42 0.52
N VAL A 121 -4.35 -2.29 -0.14
CA VAL A 121 -4.04 -0.96 0.40
C VAL A 121 -4.85 -0.64 1.65
N LEU A 122 -6.14 -0.96 1.66
CA LEU A 122 -7.01 -0.72 2.81
C LEU A 122 -6.57 -1.54 4.03
N VAL A 123 -6.32 -2.85 3.85
CA VAL A 123 -5.84 -3.74 4.90
C VAL A 123 -4.45 -3.29 5.39
N GLY A 124 -3.54 -2.95 4.46
CA GLY A 124 -2.20 -2.46 4.79
C GLY A 124 -2.24 -1.16 5.61
N THR A 125 -3.11 -0.23 5.23
CA THR A 125 -3.31 1.02 5.98
C THR A 125 -3.84 0.76 7.38
N LEU A 126 -4.82 -0.13 7.53
CA LEU A 126 -5.36 -0.51 8.84
C LEU A 126 -4.30 -1.16 9.73
N ALA A 127 -3.44 -2.01 9.15
CA ALA A 127 -2.30 -2.60 9.85
C ALA A 127 -1.33 -1.53 10.36
N ILE A 128 -0.95 -0.56 9.52
CA ILE A 128 -0.09 0.57 9.92
C ILE A 128 -0.75 1.41 11.02
N LEU A 129 -2.05 1.69 10.91
CA LEU A 129 -2.78 2.42 11.94
C LEU A 129 -2.75 1.68 13.28
N GLY A 130 -2.97 0.36 13.27
CA GLY A 130 -2.85 -0.49 14.46
C GLY A 130 -1.45 -0.45 15.07
N LEU A 131 -0.41 -0.60 14.24
CA LEU A 131 0.99 -0.54 14.66
C LEU A 131 1.37 0.82 15.23
N LEU A 132 0.93 1.92 14.60
CA LEU A 132 1.18 3.28 15.09
C LEU A 132 0.50 3.54 16.44
N LYS A 133 -0.76 3.08 16.62
CA LYS A 133 -1.43 3.16 17.92
C LYS A 133 -0.69 2.36 18.99
N GLY A 134 -0.21 1.16 18.65
CA GLY A 134 0.60 0.33 19.54
C GLY A 134 1.91 1.02 19.93
N ALA A 135 2.67 1.49 18.93
CA ALA A 135 3.92 2.22 19.15
C ALA A 135 3.70 3.47 20.00
N ASN A 136 2.67 4.26 19.73
CA ASN A 136 2.35 5.45 20.52
C ASN A 136 1.98 5.11 21.99
N LYS A 137 1.47 3.91 22.27
CA LYS A 137 1.24 3.44 23.64
C LYS A 137 2.54 3.04 24.34
N VAL A 138 3.51 2.48 23.62
CA VAL A 138 4.79 2.00 24.17
C VAL A 138 5.80 3.13 24.37
N PHE A 139 5.85 4.09 23.44
CA PHE A 139 6.78 5.22 23.48
C PHE A 139 6.23 6.44 24.25
N LYS A 140 5.11 6.28 24.96
CA LYS A 140 4.49 7.33 25.77
C LYS A 140 5.12 7.43 27.15
#